data_AF-A0A7Y2TGF7-F1
#
_entry.id   AF-A0A7Y2TGF7-F1
#
_cell.length_a   1.000
_cell.length_b   1.000
_cell.length_c   1.000
_cell.angle_alpha   90.00
_cell.angle_beta   90.00
_cell.angle_gamma   90.00
#
_symmetry.space_group_name_H-M   'P 1'
#
loop_
_entity.id
_entity.type
_entity.pdbx_description
1 polymer ?
#
loop_
_entity_poly.entity_id
_entity_poly.type
_entity_poly.pdbx_seq_one_letter_code
_entity_poly.pdbx_strand_id
1 'polypeptide(L)' 'DHTYNTTKQELELAALAVKDNGYICGHDYTAVAYSGLRKYGVVEAVNEFCVNYNYEIIYLTSETTRHLSYALRKLG' A
#
# COMPACT_ATOMS: atom_id res chain seq x y z
N ASP A 1 2.22 5.47 -11.09
CA ASP A 1 1.13 6.47 -10.94
C ASP A 1 0.24 6.02 -9.79
N HIS A 2 -0.27 6.95 -8.99
CA HIS A 2 -0.95 6.65 -7.71
C HIS A 2 -2.41 6.21 -7.90
N THR A 3 -2.66 5.45 -8.97
CA THR A 3 -3.99 4.93 -9.29
C THR A 3 -4.19 3.57 -8.62
N TYR A 4 -5.45 3.23 -8.38
CA TYR A 4 -5.81 1.95 -7.78
C TYR A 4 -5.25 0.77 -8.59
N ASN A 5 -5.41 0.78 -9.91
CA ASN A 5 -5.03 -0.35 -10.77
C ASN A 5 -3.51 -0.59 -10.75
N THR A 6 -2.71 0.47 -10.80
CA THR A 6 -1.26 0.33 -10.75
C THR A 6 -0.81 -0.19 -9.40
N THR A 7 -1.27 0.41 -8.29
CA THR A 7 -0.90 -0.05 -6.94
C THR A 7 -1.33 -1.49 -6.69
N LYS A 8 -2.52 -1.89 -7.15
CA LYS A 8 -2.99 -3.27 -7.07
C LYS A 8 -2.03 -4.23 -7.79
N GLN A 9 -1.69 -3.93 -9.05
CA GLN A 9 -0.80 -4.77 -9.85
C GLN A 9 0.60 -4.89 -9.22
N GLU A 10 1.13 -3.79 -8.70
CA GLU A 10 2.43 -3.76 -8.01
C GLU A 10 2.41 -4.64 -6.74
N LEU A 11 1.36 -4.56 -5.93
CA LEU A 11 1.19 -5.38 -4.72
C LEU A 11 1.08 -6.87 -5.07
N GLU A 12 0.28 -7.22 -6.07
CA GLU A 12 0.13 -8.60 -6.55
C GLU A 12 1.47 -9.18 -7.03
N LEU A 13 2.25 -8.41 -7.80
CA LEU A 13 3.59 -8.82 -8.25
C LEU A 13 4.58 -8.91 -7.08
N ALA A 14 4.54 -7.98 -6.13
CA ALA A 14 5.40 -8.00 -4.95
C ALA A 14 5.12 -9.24 -4.07
N ALA A 15 3.86 -9.66 -3.96
CA ALA A 15 3.45 -10.85 -3.22
C ALA A 15 4.03 -12.15 -3.80
N LEU A 16 4.32 -12.18 -5.10
CA LEU A 16 4.97 -13.32 -5.77
C LEU A 16 6.49 -13.33 -5.53
N ALA A 17 7.10 -12.16 -5.31
CA ALA A 17 8.54 -12.03 -5.16
C ALA A 17 9.01 -12.12 -3.71
N VAL A 18 8.16 -11.73 -2.75
CA VAL A 18 8.49 -11.69 -1.32
C VAL A 18 8.53 -13.11 -0.73
N LYS A 19 9.44 -13.33 0.23
CA LYS A 19 9.45 -14.57 1.03
C LYS A 19 8.23 -14.62 1.95
N ASP A 20 7.84 -15.81 2.41
CA ASP A 20 6.68 -15.97 3.29
C ASP A 20 6.74 -15.13 4.58
N ASN A 21 7.94 -14.88 5.11
CA ASN A 21 8.18 -14.03 6.28
C ASN A 21 8.72 -12.63 5.93
N GLY A 22 8.70 -12.26 4.65
CA GLY A 22 9.16 -10.97 4.17
C GLY A 22 8.09 -9.90 4.30
N TYR A 23 8.50 -8.68 3.95
CA TYR A 23 7.63 -7.50 4.00
C TYR A 23 7.48 -6.88 2.61
N ILE A 24 6.28 -6.39 2.32
CA ILE A 24 6.04 -5.51 1.17
C ILE A 24 5.95 -4.09 1.72
N CYS A 25 6.84 -3.21 1.27
CA CYS A 25 6.88 -1.82 1.70
C CYS A 25 6.52 -0.89 0.54
N GLY A 26 5.74 0.14 0.83
CA GLY A 26 5.37 1.16 -0.15
C GLY A 26 5.24 2.54 0.48
N HIS A 27 5.02 3.55 -0.37
CA HIS A 27 4.88 4.95 0.02
C HIS A 27 3.53 5.52 -0.47
N ASP A 28 3.27 6.79 -0.13
CA ASP A 28 2.06 7.52 -0.53
C ASP A 28 0.74 6.84 -0.17
N TYR A 29 0.67 6.23 1.02
CA TYR A 29 -0.59 5.81 1.65
C TYR A 29 -1.42 7.03 2.05
N THR A 30 -2.02 7.67 1.05
CA THR A 30 -2.93 8.81 1.14
C THR A 30 -4.00 8.70 0.06
N ALA A 31 -5.21 9.15 0.36
CA ALA A 31 -6.33 9.13 -0.59
C ALA A 31 -6.30 10.30 -1.57
N VAL A 32 -5.53 11.36 -1.29
CA VAL A 32 -5.51 12.59 -2.08
C VAL A 32 -4.09 13.15 -2.16
N ALA A 33 -3.67 13.52 -3.36
CA ALA A 33 -2.54 14.42 -3.57
C ALA A 33 -2.98 15.83 -3.16
N TYR A 34 -2.44 16.35 -2.08
CA TYR A 34 -2.74 17.72 -1.64
C TYR A 34 -2.28 18.76 -2.68
N SER A 35 -1.26 18.44 -3.49
CA SER A 35 -0.91 19.21 -4.69
C SER A 35 -1.95 18.98 -5.78
N GLY A 36 -2.96 19.84 -5.85
CA GLY A 36 -3.96 19.85 -6.92
C GLY A 36 -5.22 19.01 -6.65
N LEU A 37 -5.42 18.54 -5.42
CA LEU A 37 -6.63 17.81 -4.97
C LEU A 37 -6.98 16.60 -5.84
N ARG A 38 -5.95 15.91 -6.35
CA ARG A 38 -6.14 14.72 -7.18
C ARG A 38 -6.39 13.51 -6.30
N LYS A 39 -7.45 12.75 -6.59
CA LYS A 39 -7.70 11.47 -5.92
C LYS A 39 -6.61 10.45 -6.26
N TYR A 40 -6.08 9.78 -5.24
CA TYR A 40 -5.25 8.59 -5.34
C TYR A 40 -6.07 7.33 -5.03
N GLY A 41 -5.64 6.19 -5.56
CA GLY A 41 -6.26 4.88 -5.28
C GLY A 41 -5.40 3.98 -4.40
N VAL A 42 -4.33 4.50 -3.81
CA VAL A 42 -3.34 3.73 -3.04
C VAL A 42 -3.96 3.13 -1.78
N VAL A 43 -4.73 3.93 -1.03
CA VAL A 43 -5.37 3.48 0.21
C VAL A 43 -6.36 2.35 -0.06
N GLU A 44 -7.20 2.49 -1.09
CA GLU A 44 -8.14 1.45 -1.50
C GLU A 44 -7.41 0.17 -1.94
N ALA A 45 -6.40 0.29 -2.80
CA ALA A 45 -5.67 -0.87 -3.32
C ALA A 45 -4.93 -1.63 -2.21
N VAL A 46 -4.26 -0.93 -1.29
CA VAL A 46 -3.54 -1.55 -0.16
C VAL A 46 -4.51 -2.25 0.78
N ASN A 47 -5.62 -1.60 1.15
CA ASN A 47 -6.58 -2.18 2.09
C ASN A 47 -7.30 -3.40 1.49
N GLU A 48 -7.72 -3.33 0.22
CA GLU A 48 -8.31 -4.48 -0.47
C GLU A 48 -7.31 -5.62 -0.63
N PHE A 49 -6.04 -5.33 -0.92
CA PHE A 49 -4.99 -6.33 -0.98
C PHE A 49 -4.82 -7.04 0.36
N CYS A 50 -4.78 -6.30 1.47
CA CYS A 50 -4.71 -6.87 2.82
C CYS A 50 -5.85 -7.86 3.09
N VAL A 51 -7.09 -7.46 2.80
CA VAL A 51 -8.28 -8.29 3.03
C VAL A 51 -8.30 -9.53 2.12
N ASN A 52 -7.99 -9.37 0.84
CA ASN A 52 -8.16 -10.44 -0.16
C ASN A 52 -7.01 -11.45 -0.18
N TYR A 53 -5.80 -11.05 0.25
CA TYR A 53 -4.60 -11.88 0.15
C TYR A 53 -4.03 -12.30 1.51
N ASN A 54 -4.78 -12.07 2.60
CA ASN A 54 -4.37 -12.35 3.98
C ASN A 54 -3.07 -11.62 4.34
N TYR A 55 -3.04 -10.31 4.17
CA TYR A 55 -1.95 -9.45 4.64
C TYR A 55 -2.49 -8.46 5.69
N GLU A 56 -1.59 -8.00 6.55
CA GLU A 56 -1.85 -6.93 7.52
C GLU A 56 -0.86 -5.77 7.34
N ILE A 57 -1.31 -4.56 7.65
CA ILE A 57 -0.42 -3.40 7.81
C ILE A 57 0.22 -3.49 9.19
N ILE A 58 1.55 -3.59 9.24
CA ILE A 58 2.30 -3.68 10.50
C ILE A 58 2.92 -2.35 10.92
N TYR A 59 3.18 -1.46 9.96
CA TYR A 59 3.75 -0.14 10.23
C TYR A 59 3.18 0.93 9.30
N LEU A 60 3.01 2.12 9.86
CA LEU A 60 2.77 3.37 9.14
C LEU A 60 3.74 4.43 9.68
N THR A 61 4.38 5.17 8.80
CA THR A 61 5.18 6.34 9.19
C THR A 61 4.27 7.53 9.53
N SER A 62 4.86 8.61 10.03
CA SER A 62 4.12 9.76 10.60
C SER A 62 4.53 11.09 9.98
N GLU A 63 4.64 11.13 8.65
CA GLU A 63 4.94 12.35 7.90
C GLU A 63 3.82 13.38 8.05
N THR A 64 4.20 14.63 8.30
CA THR A 64 3.25 15.75 8.46
C THR A 64 2.45 16.04 7.19
N THR A 65 3.00 15.69 6.02
CA THR A 65 2.35 15.85 4.72
C THR A 65 1.31 14.78 4.41
N ARG A 66 1.13 13.79 5.32
CA ARG A 66 0.23 12.64 5.18
C ARG A 66 0.53 11.67 4.04
N HIS A 67 1.65 11.85 3.34
CA HIS A 67 2.16 10.89 2.36
C HIS A 67 2.89 9.76 3.09
N LEU A 68 2.13 8.92 3.78
CA LEU A 68 2.69 7.92 4.68
C LEU A 68 3.32 6.78 3.89
N SER A 69 4.39 6.21 4.43
CA SER A 69 4.90 4.91 4.05
C SER A 69 4.27 3.82 4.89
N TYR A 70 4.18 2.62 4.33
CA TYR A 70 3.57 1.45 4.96
C TYR A 70 4.44 0.22 4.78
N ALA A 71 4.27 -0.74 5.69
CA ALA A 71 4.83 -2.08 5.59
C ALA A 71 3.72 -3.12 5.80
N LEU A 72 3.66 -4.11 4.92
CA LEU A 72 2.72 -5.22 4.96
C LEU A 72 3.44 -6.52 5.29
N ARG A 73 2.74 -7.40 6.00
CA ARG A 73 3.16 -8.78 6.31
C ARG A 73 2.03 -9.75 5.97
N LYS A 74 2.38 -10.93 5.46
CA LYS A 74 1.44 -12.03 5.24
C LYS A 74 1.01 -12.63 6.59
N LEU A 75 -0.29 -12.83 6.78
CA LEU A 75 -0.84 -13.56 7.91
C LEU A 75 -0.51 -15.05 7.74
N GLY A 76 -0.07 -15.68 8.83
CA GLY A 76 0.32 -17.10 8.87
C GLY A 76 -0.84 -18.07 8.77
#